data_AF-A0A1S1L7A4-F1
#
_entry.id   AF-A0A1S1L7A4-F1
#
_cell.length_a   1.000
_cell.length_b   1.000
_cell.length_c   1.000
_cell.angle_alpha   90.00
_cell.angle_beta   90.00
_cell.angle_gamma   90.00
#
_symmetry.space_group_name_H-M   'P 1'
#
loop_
_entity.id
_entity.type
_entity.pdbx_description
1 polymer ?
#
loop_
_entity_poly.entity_id
_entity_poly.type
_entity_poly.pdbx_seq_one_letter_code
_entity_poly.pdbx_strand_id
1 'polypeptide(L)'
;MHVHSVRTRRSADEFPRDQHLAWKIAEVAADPVAVSADTEAMVINRVIDNAAVSAASVIRRPVTVARRQAQAHAVSTGANVFGIGGGYSAEWAAWANGVAVRELDFHDTFLAADYSHPGDNIPPLVAVAQQLGIGGNDLIRGLATAYETQINLTRGICLHEHKIDHVAHLGPSVAAGLGTMLKLDTETIYQAIGQALHLTTATRQSRKGLISSWKAYAPAWAGKVAIEAVDRAMRGEGAPSPIWEGEDGVIAWLLGGPEKVYEVPLPGPGEEKRAILDSYTKEHSAEYQSQAPIDLARRLRDRIGDLSQIATVVLHTSHHTHVVIGTGSNDPQKFDPDASRETLDHSVMYIFAVALEDGTWHHERSYAPERAHRPETIELWNKISTVEDPEWTRRYHSSNPDDKAFGCKAVVTLKNGEVITDELAIADAHPLGARPFARDNYVNKFTVLSDGVIEPQEQERFLSVAQGLANLKPGSLSELNPLVDAVVLDKAPTTPDGIFQ
;
A
#
# COMPACT_ATOMS: atom_id res chain seq x y z
N MET A 1 5.45 -6.31 23.28
CA MET A 1 5.30 -5.03 22.56
C MET A 1 5.32 -3.90 23.56
N HIS A 2 6.16 -2.89 23.34
CA HIS A 2 6.30 -1.71 24.20
C HIS A 2 5.77 -0.48 23.48
N VAL A 3 5.04 0.37 24.21
CA VAL A 3 4.55 1.64 23.67
C VAL A 3 5.55 2.74 24.03
N HIS A 4 6.02 3.47 23.03
CA HIS A 4 6.99 4.54 23.19
C HIS A 4 6.31 5.91 23.01
N SER A 5 6.43 6.74 24.04
CA SER A 5 5.98 8.12 24.01
C SER A 5 7.00 9.01 23.29
N VAL A 6 6.56 9.70 22.24
CA VAL A 6 7.41 10.47 21.32
C VAL A 6 6.88 11.89 21.23
N ARG A 7 7.73 12.87 21.55
CA ARG A 7 7.39 14.30 21.59
C ARG A 7 8.61 15.15 21.29
N THR A 8 8.38 16.40 20.93
CA THR A 8 9.47 17.38 20.73
C THR A 8 10.29 17.58 22.01
N ARG A 9 11.59 17.79 21.81
CA ARG A 9 12.62 18.07 22.81
C ARG A 9 13.41 19.29 22.36
N ARG A 10 13.76 20.17 23.29
CA ARG A 10 14.59 21.34 22.97
C ARG A 10 16.03 20.89 22.80
N SER A 11 16.80 21.60 21.99
CA SER A 11 18.22 21.29 21.78
C SER A 11 19.06 21.37 23.07
N ALA A 12 18.58 22.10 24.08
CA ALA A 12 19.23 22.23 25.39
C ALA A 12 18.88 21.10 26.38
N ASP A 13 17.89 20.26 26.07
CA ASP A 13 17.47 19.17 26.96
C ASP A 13 18.45 17.98 26.82
N GLU A 14 18.81 17.33 27.92
CA GLU A 14 19.55 16.07 27.88
C GLU A 14 18.64 14.96 27.34
N PHE A 15 18.87 14.56 26.08
CA PHE A 15 18.09 13.54 25.40
C PHE A 15 19.05 12.58 24.68
N PRO A 16 19.42 11.46 25.34
CA PRO A 16 20.38 10.52 24.78
C PRO A 16 19.79 9.74 23.60
N ARG A 17 20.66 9.32 22.68
CA ARG A 17 20.28 8.70 21.40
C ARG A 17 19.40 7.46 21.57
N ASP A 18 19.66 6.67 22.60
CA ASP A 18 18.90 5.45 22.94
C ASP A 18 17.41 5.73 23.24
N GLN A 19 17.06 6.98 23.54
CA GLN A 19 15.68 7.39 23.74
C GLN A 19 14.97 7.86 22.46
N HIS A 20 15.72 8.14 21.38
CA HIS A 20 15.16 8.57 20.10
C HIS A 20 14.32 7.44 19.48
N LEU A 21 13.18 7.77 18.88
CA LEU A 21 12.34 6.80 18.17
C LEU A 21 13.12 6.12 17.04
N ALA A 22 13.94 6.89 16.30
CA ALA A 22 14.81 6.35 15.25
C ALA A 22 15.77 5.29 15.77
N TRP A 23 16.30 5.48 16.98
CA TRP A 23 17.23 4.53 17.58
C TRP A 23 16.50 3.25 17.98
N LYS A 24 15.32 3.38 18.62
CA LYS A 24 14.49 2.23 18.99
C LYS A 24 14.07 1.40 17.77
N ILE A 25 13.72 2.04 16.66
CA ILE A 25 13.46 1.34 15.40
C ILE A 25 14.73 0.67 14.87
N ALA A 26 15.89 1.33 14.96
CA ALA A 26 17.16 0.75 14.55
C ALA A 26 17.55 -0.48 15.41
N GLU A 27 17.26 -0.48 16.72
CA GLU A 27 17.45 -1.64 17.60
C GLU A 27 16.52 -2.79 17.21
N VAL A 28 15.24 -2.50 16.93
CA VAL A 28 14.30 -3.50 16.39
C VAL A 28 14.84 -4.09 15.08
N ALA A 29 15.38 -3.26 14.19
CA ALA A 29 15.92 -3.70 12.91
C ALA A 29 17.22 -4.53 13.05
N ALA A 30 18.09 -4.17 14.00
CA ALA A 30 19.34 -4.89 14.26
C ALA A 30 19.11 -6.21 15.04
N ASP A 31 17.96 -6.37 15.69
CA ASP A 31 17.64 -7.56 16.47
C ASP A 31 17.60 -8.84 15.58
N PRO A 32 18.46 -9.85 15.87
CA PRO A 32 18.56 -11.07 15.08
C PRO A 32 17.41 -12.07 15.31
N VAL A 33 16.36 -11.72 16.04
CA VAL A 33 15.16 -12.56 16.25
C VAL A 33 14.70 -13.26 14.96
N ALA A 34 14.29 -14.53 15.09
CA ALA A 34 13.83 -15.34 13.97
C ALA A 34 12.49 -14.83 13.43
N VAL A 35 12.26 -15.06 12.14
CA VAL A 35 10.94 -14.83 11.52
C VAL A 35 10.10 -16.08 11.76
N SER A 36 8.89 -15.90 12.28
CA SER A 36 7.95 -17.00 12.51
C SER A 36 7.41 -17.55 11.18
N ALA A 37 6.97 -18.82 11.18
CA ALA A 37 6.52 -19.49 9.96
C ALA A 37 5.30 -18.81 9.28
N ASP A 38 4.39 -18.25 10.07
CA ASP A 38 3.23 -17.50 9.57
C ASP A 38 3.62 -16.15 8.98
N THR A 39 4.56 -15.43 9.59
CA THR A 39 5.15 -14.20 9.06
C THR A 39 5.86 -14.48 7.73
N GLU A 40 6.70 -15.53 7.68
CA GLU A 40 7.36 -15.99 6.46
C GLU A 40 6.36 -16.30 5.35
N ALA A 41 5.32 -17.10 5.67
CA ALA A 41 4.29 -17.46 4.72
C ALA A 41 3.54 -16.23 4.17
N MET A 42 3.31 -15.22 5.02
CA MET A 42 2.68 -13.97 4.61
C MET A 42 3.60 -13.10 3.75
N VAL A 43 4.89 -13.01 4.06
CA VAL A 43 5.88 -12.32 3.20
C VAL A 43 5.83 -12.89 1.78
N ILE A 44 5.82 -14.22 1.65
CA ILE A 44 5.68 -14.90 0.35
C ILE A 44 4.36 -14.51 -0.34
N ASN A 45 3.25 -14.49 0.39
CA ASN A 45 1.96 -14.06 -0.15
C ASN A 45 2.03 -12.64 -0.72
N ARG A 46 2.69 -11.70 -0.03
CA ARG A 46 2.81 -10.30 -0.48
C ARG A 46 3.72 -10.15 -1.70
N VAL A 47 4.77 -10.96 -1.83
CA VAL A 47 5.60 -11.00 -3.03
C VAL A 47 4.79 -11.46 -4.25
N ILE A 48 3.96 -12.49 -4.09
CA ILE A 48 3.04 -12.96 -5.14
C ILE A 48 2.01 -11.86 -5.48
N ASP A 49 1.44 -11.21 -4.46
CA ASP A 49 0.48 -10.11 -4.64
C ASP A 49 1.06 -8.94 -5.43
N ASN A 50 2.28 -8.51 -5.09
CA ASN A 50 2.99 -7.44 -5.79
C ASN A 50 3.23 -7.77 -7.26
N ALA A 51 3.65 -9.00 -7.56
CA ALA A 51 3.83 -9.46 -8.93
C ALA A 51 2.50 -9.50 -9.70
N ALA A 52 1.40 -9.88 -9.05
CA ALA A 52 0.06 -9.89 -9.65
C ALA A 52 -0.35 -8.49 -10.09
N VAL A 53 -0.18 -7.50 -9.21
CA VAL A 53 -0.54 -6.10 -9.51
C VAL A 53 0.38 -5.49 -10.58
N SER A 54 1.67 -5.84 -10.55
CA SER A 54 2.64 -5.40 -11.56
C SER A 54 2.32 -5.97 -12.95
N ALA A 55 1.86 -7.22 -13.04
CA ALA A 55 1.42 -7.82 -14.29
C ALA A 55 0.22 -7.04 -14.87
N ALA A 56 -0.82 -6.81 -14.07
CA ALA A 56 -2.00 -6.09 -14.52
C ALA A 56 -1.73 -4.62 -14.89
N SER A 57 -0.68 -4.00 -14.34
CA SER A 57 -0.35 -2.61 -14.61
C SER A 57 0.70 -2.41 -15.70
N VAL A 58 1.31 -3.47 -16.24
CA VAL A 58 2.56 -3.41 -17.02
C VAL A 58 2.51 -2.52 -18.27
N ILE A 59 1.34 -2.42 -18.91
CA ILE A 59 1.14 -1.58 -20.11
C ILE A 59 0.60 -0.19 -19.78
N ARG A 60 0.42 0.17 -18.50
CA ARG A 60 -0.06 1.50 -18.14
C ARG A 60 1.02 2.54 -18.39
N ARG A 61 0.60 3.74 -18.78
CA ARG A 61 1.52 4.82 -19.16
C ARG A 61 2.53 5.16 -18.05
N PRO A 62 2.14 5.32 -16.77
CA PRO A 62 3.11 5.60 -15.70
C PRO A 62 4.16 4.50 -15.54
N VAL A 63 3.73 3.24 -15.60
CA VAL A 63 4.62 2.07 -15.51
C VAL A 63 5.60 2.04 -16.70
N THR A 64 5.12 2.34 -17.90
CA THR A 64 5.95 2.43 -19.11
C THR A 64 7.00 3.53 -18.99
N VAL A 65 6.62 4.71 -18.49
CA VAL A 65 7.54 5.84 -18.27
C VAL A 65 8.61 5.46 -17.24
N ALA A 66 8.21 4.91 -16.09
CA ALA A 66 9.13 4.51 -15.03
C ALA A 66 10.12 3.43 -15.48
N ARG A 67 9.64 2.44 -16.25
CA ARG A 67 10.49 1.42 -16.88
C ARG A 67 11.51 2.04 -17.82
N ARG A 68 11.11 2.97 -18.69
CA ARG A 68 12.05 3.65 -19.60
C ARG A 68 13.08 4.49 -18.86
N GLN A 69 12.69 5.14 -17.76
CA GLN A 69 13.65 5.82 -16.88
C GLN A 69 14.68 4.84 -16.32
N ALA A 70 14.25 3.68 -15.84
CA ALA A 70 15.18 2.68 -15.33
C ALA A 70 16.10 2.08 -16.42
N GLN A 71 15.58 1.92 -17.64
CA GLN A 71 16.36 1.42 -18.78
C GLN A 71 17.55 2.32 -19.15
N ALA A 72 17.46 3.63 -18.89
CA ALA A 72 18.57 4.56 -19.09
C ALA A 72 19.71 4.40 -18.05
N HIS A 73 19.52 3.54 -17.05
CA HIS A 73 20.49 3.25 -15.98
C HIS A 73 20.84 1.75 -15.92
N ALA A 74 21.11 1.16 -17.08
CA ALA A 74 21.53 -0.23 -17.20
C ALA A 74 22.94 -0.47 -16.63
N VAL A 75 23.14 -1.60 -15.95
CA VAL A 75 24.41 -2.02 -15.33
C VAL A 75 24.62 -3.52 -15.51
N SER A 76 25.87 -3.99 -15.44
CA SER A 76 26.21 -5.41 -15.59
C SER A 76 25.86 -6.26 -14.36
N THR A 77 25.81 -5.65 -13.18
CA THR A 77 25.40 -6.29 -11.92
C THR A 77 24.42 -5.36 -11.24
N GLY A 78 23.14 -5.71 -11.27
CA GLY A 78 22.07 -4.85 -10.80
C GLY A 78 20.78 -5.63 -10.55
N ALA A 79 19.71 -4.89 -10.36
CA ALA A 79 18.37 -5.39 -10.12
C ALA A 79 17.57 -5.50 -11.41
N ASN A 80 16.52 -6.34 -11.39
CA ASN A 80 15.63 -6.50 -12.54
C ASN A 80 14.46 -5.50 -12.47
N VAL A 81 14.02 -5.05 -13.65
CA VAL A 81 12.75 -4.35 -13.81
C VAL A 81 11.69 -5.37 -14.22
N PHE A 82 10.55 -5.32 -13.55
CA PHE A 82 9.45 -6.26 -13.72
C PHE A 82 9.07 -6.44 -15.19
N GLY A 83 8.98 -7.69 -15.64
CA GLY A 83 8.50 -8.03 -16.97
C GLY A 83 9.53 -7.93 -18.10
N ILE A 84 10.75 -7.44 -17.84
CA ILE A 84 11.81 -7.35 -18.85
C ILE A 84 13.12 -7.99 -18.37
N GLY A 85 13.93 -8.43 -19.33
CA GLY A 85 15.30 -8.88 -19.05
C GLY A 85 16.27 -7.71 -18.84
N GLY A 86 17.46 -8.01 -18.32
CA GLY A 86 18.54 -7.03 -18.09
C GLY A 86 18.79 -6.73 -16.61
N GLY A 87 19.81 -5.91 -16.36
CA GLY A 87 20.18 -5.43 -15.02
C GLY A 87 20.25 -3.90 -15.00
N TYR A 88 19.71 -3.30 -13.94
CA TYR A 88 19.58 -1.86 -13.76
C TYR A 88 20.01 -1.47 -12.35
N SER A 89 20.47 -0.24 -12.15
CA SER A 89 20.83 0.23 -10.81
C SER A 89 19.64 0.05 -9.85
N ALA A 90 19.90 -0.48 -8.64
CA ALA A 90 18.85 -0.90 -7.71
C ALA A 90 17.83 0.19 -7.41
N GLU A 91 18.26 1.44 -7.28
CA GLU A 91 17.39 2.58 -7.00
C GLU A 91 16.42 2.89 -8.15
N TRP A 92 16.83 2.60 -9.39
CA TRP A 92 16.00 2.77 -10.58
C TRP A 92 15.11 1.56 -10.86
N ALA A 93 15.57 0.34 -10.58
CA ALA A 93 14.73 -0.84 -10.60
C ALA A 93 13.62 -0.76 -9.53
N ALA A 94 13.97 -0.33 -8.31
CA ALA A 94 13.02 -0.06 -7.23
C ALA A 94 11.98 0.99 -7.63
N TRP A 95 12.42 2.06 -8.30
CA TRP A 95 11.54 3.08 -8.85
C TRP A 95 10.54 2.50 -9.85
N ALA A 96 11.00 1.78 -10.87
CA ALA A 96 10.13 1.22 -11.89
C ALA A 96 9.14 0.18 -11.32
N ASN A 97 9.64 -0.71 -10.47
CA ASN A 97 8.83 -1.78 -9.87
C ASN A 97 7.84 -1.22 -8.84
N GLY A 98 8.23 -0.20 -8.07
CA GLY A 98 7.34 0.50 -7.15
C GLY A 98 6.15 1.16 -7.87
N VAL A 99 6.40 1.81 -9.01
CA VAL A 99 5.32 2.39 -9.82
C VAL A 99 4.39 1.30 -10.34
N ALA A 100 4.92 0.16 -10.82
CA ALA A 100 4.12 -0.96 -11.30
C ALA A 100 3.20 -1.53 -10.21
N VAL A 101 3.72 -1.74 -9.01
CA VAL A 101 2.96 -2.26 -7.86
C VAL A 101 1.89 -1.27 -7.38
N ARG A 102 2.18 0.04 -7.41
CA ARG A 102 1.28 1.04 -6.85
C ARG A 102 0.18 1.51 -7.81
N GLU A 103 0.43 1.46 -9.12
CA GLU A 103 -0.40 2.10 -10.15
C GLU A 103 -1.90 1.76 -10.06
N LEU A 104 -2.24 0.50 -9.78
CA LEU A 104 -3.64 0.07 -9.70
C LEU A 104 -4.28 0.23 -8.33
N ASP A 105 -3.50 0.57 -7.30
CA ASP A 105 -3.96 0.62 -5.90
C ASP A 105 -4.57 -0.70 -5.41
N PHE A 106 -4.02 -1.83 -5.87
CA PHE A 106 -4.60 -3.17 -5.71
C PHE A 106 -3.79 -4.06 -4.73
N HIS A 107 -2.57 -3.67 -4.36
CA HIS A 107 -1.81 -4.44 -3.38
C HIS A 107 -2.29 -4.16 -1.94
N ASP A 108 -1.62 -4.75 -0.96
CA ASP A 108 -2.06 -4.69 0.43
C ASP A 108 -2.08 -3.27 1.05
N THR A 109 -2.85 -3.18 2.13
CA THR A 109 -3.06 -1.96 2.89
C THR A 109 -3.18 -2.26 4.38
N PHE A 110 -2.98 -1.24 5.21
CA PHE A 110 -3.15 -1.31 6.65
C PHE A 110 -3.80 -0.02 7.16
N LEU A 111 -4.74 -0.15 8.12
CA LEU A 111 -5.55 0.95 8.66
C LEU A 111 -5.47 0.99 10.18
N ALA A 112 -5.13 2.16 10.71
CA ALA A 112 -5.09 2.46 12.14
C ALA A 112 -5.29 3.98 12.37
N ALA A 113 -4.41 4.64 13.13
CA ALA A 113 -4.44 6.09 13.28
C ALA A 113 -4.20 6.81 11.95
N ASP A 114 -3.28 6.29 11.15
CA ASP A 114 -3.14 6.60 9.72
C ASP A 114 -3.51 5.38 8.86
N TYR A 115 -3.20 5.45 7.56
CA TYR A 115 -3.23 4.32 6.65
C TYR A 115 -1.94 4.22 5.86
N SER A 116 -1.65 3.02 5.40
CA SER A 116 -0.45 2.76 4.61
C SER A 116 -0.66 1.63 3.59
N HIS A 117 0.34 1.50 2.73
CA HIS A 117 0.48 0.45 1.75
C HIS A 117 1.81 -0.29 2.00
N PRO A 118 1.85 -1.23 2.94
CA PRO A 118 3.11 -1.85 3.35
C PRO A 118 3.81 -2.67 2.25
N GLY A 119 3.07 -3.12 1.23
CA GLY A 119 3.61 -3.76 0.04
C GLY A 119 4.57 -2.89 -0.75
N ASP A 120 4.50 -1.56 -0.62
CA ASP A 120 5.46 -0.64 -1.25
C ASP A 120 6.89 -0.82 -0.71
N ASN A 121 7.11 -1.54 0.41
CA ASN A 121 8.46 -1.91 0.87
C ASN A 121 9.13 -2.99 0.01
N ILE A 122 8.36 -3.82 -0.71
CA ILE A 122 8.90 -4.98 -1.42
C ILE A 122 9.84 -4.59 -2.56
N PRO A 123 9.46 -3.68 -3.48
CA PRO A 123 10.32 -3.31 -4.62
C PRO A 123 11.73 -2.83 -4.23
N PRO A 124 11.93 -1.90 -3.27
CA PRO A 124 13.28 -1.45 -2.91
C PRO A 124 14.11 -2.53 -2.23
N LEU A 125 13.52 -3.36 -1.35
CA LEU A 125 14.26 -4.45 -0.71
C LEU A 125 14.68 -5.52 -1.72
N VAL A 126 13.78 -5.94 -2.61
CA VAL A 126 14.09 -6.91 -3.67
C VAL A 126 15.19 -6.37 -4.59
N ALA A 127 15.13 -5.10 -4.98
CA ALA A 127 16.13 -4.50 -5.88
C ALA A 127 17.53 -4.50 -5.24
N VAL A 128 17.67 -4.05 -3.99
CA VAL A 128 18.97 -4.09 -3.29
C VAL A 128 19.43 -5.53 -3.06
N ALA A 129 18.51 -6.44 -2.73
CA ALA A 129 18.83 -7.85 -2.54
C ALA A 129 19.37 -8.49 -3.82
N GLN A 130 18.78 -8.19 -4.99
CA GLN A 130 19.27 -8.65 -6.29
C GLN A 130 20.64 -8.04 -6.61
N GLN A 131 20.82 -6.73 -6.43
CA GLN A 131 22.09 -6.05 -6.72
C GLN A 131 23.25 -6.60 -5.89
N LEU A 132 23.00 -6.95 -4.63
CA LEU A 132 24.02 -7.45 -3.70
C LEU A 132 24.08 -8.98 -3.63
N GLY A 133 23.25 -9.69 -4.39
CA GLY A 133 23.20 -11.15 -4.40
C GLY A 133 22.78 -11.76 -3.06
N ILE A 134 21.89 -11.10 -2.31
CA ILE A 134 21.37 -11.56 -1.02
C ILE A 134 20.52 -12.84 -1.20
N GLY A 135 20.48 -13.69 -0.17
CA GLY A 135 19.64 -14.90 -0.16
C GLY A 135 18.20 -14.60 0.27
N GLY A 136 17.28 -15.50 -0.05
CA GLY A 136 15.86 -15.28 0.22
C GLY A 136 15.50 -15.21 1.71
N ASN A 137 16.20 -15.93 2.59
CA ASN A 137 15.97 -15.84 4.03
C ASN A 137 16.26 -14.42 4.58
N ASP A 138 17.38 -13.80 4.17
CA ASP A 138 17.73 -12.44 4.61
C ASP A 138 16.75 -11.40 4.03
N LEU A 139 16.27 -11.59 2.79
CA LEU A 139 15.20 -10.76 2.22
C LEU A 139 13.89 -10.86 3.02
N ILE A 140 13.48 -12.06 3.43
CA ILE A 140 12.28 -12.27 4.26
C ILE A 140 12.42 -11.55 5.60
N ARG A 141 13.59 -11.62 6.25
CA ARG A 141 13.88 -10.90 7.50
C ARG A 141 13.76 -9.39 7.31
N GLY A 142 14.33 -8.85 6.23
CA GLY A 142 14.21 -7.43 5.89
C GLY A 142 12.77 -6.98 5.68
N LEU A 143 11.98 -7.77 4.93
CA LEU A 143 10.58 -7.47 4.67
C LEU A 143 9.74 -7.51 5.95
N ALA A 144 9.96 -8.50 6.83
CA ALA A 144 9.30 -8.55 8.13
C ALA A 144 9.58 -7.30 8.97
N THR A 145 10.84 -6.83 9.04
CA THR A 145 11.18 -5.58 9.72
C THR A 145 10.56 -4.34 9.08
N ALA A 146 10.55 -4.26 7.75
CA ALA A 146 9.99 -3.12 7.03
C ALA A 146 8.48 -2.98 7.32
N TYR A 147 7.76 -4.09 7.22
CA TYR A 147 6.35 -4.17 7.58
C TYR A 147 6.10 -3.81 9.05
N GLU A 148 6.87 -4.39 9.98
CA GLU A 148 6.79 -4.07 11.41
C GLU A 148 6.95 -2.58 11.66
N THR A 149 7.95 -1.96 11.03
CA THR A 149 8.24 -0.54 11.20
C THR A 149 7.10 0.33 10.67
N GLN A 150 6.68 0.14 9.42
CA GLN A 150 5.66 1.01 8.81
C GLN A 150 4.31 0.88 9.50
N ILE A 151 3.89 -0.35 9.84
CA ILE A 151 2.58 -0.61 10.45
C ILE A 151 2.52 0.00 11.84
N ASN A 152 3.58 -0.09 12.62
CA ASN A 152 3.63 0.51 13.95
C ASN A 152 3.72 2.05 13.92
N LEU A 153 4.45 2.64 12.97
CA LEU A 153 4.38 4.08 12.72
C LEU A 153 2.96 4.52 12.33
N THR A 154 2.27 3.73 11.49
CA THR A 154 0.87 3.96 11.07
C THR A 154 -0.10 3.86 12.26
N ARG A 155 0.19 3.00 13.26
CA ARG A 155 -0.58 2.90 14.51
C ARG A 155 -0.42 4.13 15.40
N GLY A 156 0.80 4.65 15.50
CA GLY A 156 1.13 5.68 16.48
C GLY A 156 1.06 7.12 15.99
N ILE A 157 1.22 7.37 14.68
CA ILE A 157 1.36 8.72 14.12
C ILE A 157 0.43 8.88 12.90
N CYS A 158 -0.62 9.69 13.04
CA CYS A 158 -1.49 10.09 11.94
C CYS A 158 -0.83 11.23 11.12
N LEU A 159 -0.36 10.95 9.91
CA LEU A 159 0.16 12.00 9.00
C LEU A 159 -0.99 12.72 8.28
N HIS A 160 -2.08 12.00 8.03
CA HIS A 160 -3.25 12.52 7.33
C HIS A 160 -3.90 13.74 8.03
N GLU A 161 -3.94 13.76 9.37
CA GLU A 161 -4.49 14.89 10.14
C GLU A 161 -3.70 16.18 9.87
N HIS A 162 -2.41 16.06 9.52
CA HIS A 162 -1.50 17.15 9.22
C HIS A 162 -1.29 17.42 7.72
N LYS A 163 -2.07 16.78 6.85
CA LYS A 163 -1.93 16.91 5.38
C LYS A 163 -0.54 16.54 4.86
N ILE A 164 0.12 15.62 5.54
CA ILE A 164 1.33 14.95 5.09
C ILE A 164 0.94 13.64 4.36
N ASP A 165 1.68 13.31 3.31
CA ASP A 165 1.49 12.06 2.57
C ASP A 165 1.98 10.87 3.42
N HIS A 166 1.24 9.76 3.41
CA HIS A 166 1.54 8.59 4.24
C HIS A 166 2.86 7.90 3.86
N VAL A 167 3.42 8.22 2.68
CA VAL A 167 4.75 7.73 2.26
C VAL A 167 5.88 8.22 3.17
N ALA A 168 5.64 9.22 4.04
CA ALA A 168 6.64 9.63 5.03
C ALA A 168 6.97 8.51 6.04
N HIS A 169 6.05 7.57 6.28
CA HIS A 169 6.35 6.36 7.07
C HIS A 169 7.09 5.28 6.27
N LEU A 170 7.02 5.31 4.93
CA LEU A 170 7.61 4.29 4.04
C LEU A 170 9.13 4.44 3.93
N GLY A 171 9.66 5.66 3.86
CA GLY A 171 11.12 5.88 3.81
C GLY A 171 11.85 5.21 4.99
N PRO A 172 11.47 5.52 6.25
CA PRO A 172 12.00 4.87 7.45
C PRO A 172 11.87 3.35 7.47
N SER A 173 10.73 2.81 7.01
CA SER A 173 10.51 1.37 7.02
C SER A 173 11.39 0.64 6.01
N VAL A 174 11.59 1.20 4.82
CA VAL A 174 12.54 0.66 3.83
C VAL A 174 13.96 0.70 4.40
N ALA A 175 14.38 1.82 5.00
CA ALA A 175 15.71 1.93 5.61
C ALA A 175 15.93 0.90 6.72
N ALA A 176 14.95 0.71 7.62
CA ALA A 176 14.99 -0.30 8.67
C ALA A 176 15.07 -1.73 8.10
N GLY A 177 14.25 -2.04 7.09
CA GLY A 177 14.23 -3.35 6.43
C GLY A 177 15.54 -3.67 5.70
N LEU A 178 16.10 -2.70 4.97
CA LEU A 178 17.43 -2.81 4.37
C LEU A 178 18.51 -3.02 5.43
N GLY A 179 18.41 -2.31 6.57
CA GLY A 179 19.28 -2.50 7.73
C GLY A 179 19.30 -3.94 8.23
N THR A 180 18.13 -4.54 8.46
CA THR A 180 18.01 -5.96 8.85
C THR A 180 18.56 -6.89 7.77
N MET A 181 18.16 -6.70 6.52
CA MET A 181 18.54 -7.57 5.39
C MET A 181 20.06 -7.60 5.18
N LEU A 182 20.72 -6.46 5.35
CA LEU A 182 22.17 -6.30 5.18
C LEU A 182 22.96 -6.52 6.49
N LYS A 183 22.28 -6.79 7.61
CA LYS A 183 22.89 -7.02 8.93
C LYS A 183 23.76 -5.83 9.38
N LEU A 184 23.27 -4.62 9.14
CA LEU A 184 23.95 -3.39 9.53
C LEU A 184 23.88 -3.19 11.05
N ASP A 185 24.81 -2.40 11.59
CA ASP A 185 24.78 -2.00 12.99
C ASP A 185 23.71 -0.92 13.26
N THR A 186 23.30 -0.81 14.52
CA THR A 186 22.25 0.13 14.96
C THR A 186 22.53 1.58 14.58
N GLU A 187 23.79 2.05 14.65
CA GLU A 187 24.14 3.44 14.34
C GLU A 187 23.94 3.72 12.84
N THR A 188 24.40 2.82 11.96
CA THR A 188 24.19 2.95 10.51
C THR A 188 22.69 3.00 10.17
N ILE A 189 21.89 2.11 10.77
CA ILE A 189 20.43 2.07 10.54
C ILE A 189 19.75 3.34 11.05
N TYR A 190 20.16 3.82 12.23
CA TYR A 190 19.66 5.05 12.84
C TYR A 190 19.86 6.28 11.93
N GLN A 191 21.05 6.43 11.35
CA GLN A 191 21.34 7.53 10.42
C GLN A 191 20.51 7.42 9.14
N ALA A 192 20.39 6.21 8.57
CA ALA A 192 19.59 5.98 7.38
C ALA A 192 18.11 6.32 7.57
N ILE A 193 17.52 5.91 8.71
CA ILE A 193 16.14 6.23 9.08
C ILE A 193 15.92 7.74 9.15
N GLY A 194 16.82 8.46 9.83
CA GLY A 194 16.74 9.91 9.96
C GLY A 194 16.73 10.63 8.61
N GLN A 195 17.65 10.26 7.72
CA GLN A 195 17.72 10.86 6.40
C GLN A 195 16.52 10.48 5.52
N ALA A 196 16.08 9.21 5.56
CA ALA A 196 14.93 8.75 4.79
C ALA A 196 13.67 9.54 5.17
N LEU A 197 13.32 9.63 6.46
CA LEU A 197 12.16 10.40 6.91
C LEU A 197 12.20 11.86 6.45
N HIS A 198 13.35 12.49 6.61
CA HIS A 198 13.54 13.90 6.25
C HIS A 198 13.20 14.17 4.77
N LEU A 199 13.61 13.26 3.88
CA LEU A 199 13.50 13.43 2.43
C LEU A 199 12.23 12.83 1.83
N THR A 200 11.50 11.99 2.57
CA THR A 200 10.24 11.38 2.13
C THR A 200 8.99 12.08 2.68
N THR A 201 9.14 13.20 3.38
CA THR A 201 8.00 13.98 3.86
C THR A 201 7.51 14.94 2.78
N ALA A 202 6.32 14.67 2.25
CA ALA A 202 5.68 15.48 1.20
C ALA A 202 4.28 15.93 1.61
N THR A 203 3.81 17.03 1.02
CA THR A 203 2.42 17.45 1.19
C THR A 203 1.47 16.45 0.55
N ARG A 204 0.22 16.42 1.01
CA ARG A 204 -0.82 15.54 0.49
C ARG A 204 -1.46 16.03 -0.83
N GLN A 205 -0.88 17.02 -1.50
CA GLN A 205 -1.44 17.53 -2.76
C GLN A 205 -1.42 16.45 -3.87
N SER A 206 -0.54 15.45 -3.75
CA SER A 206 -0.49 14.23 -4.58
C SER A 206 -1.80 13.42 -4.62
N ARG A 207 -2.72 13.64 -3.65
CA ARG A 207 -3.93 12.83 -3.44
C ARG A 207 -5.22 13.66 -3.34
N LYS A 208 -5.23 14.90 -3.87
CA LYS A 208 -6.42 15.77 -3.82
C LYS A 208 -6.57 16.61 -5.10
N GLY A 209 -7.80 16.80 -5.57
CA GLY A 209 -8.12 17.56 -6.79
C GLY A 209 -7.95 16.71 -8.05
N LEU A 210 -7.29 17.24 -9.09
CA LEU A 210 -6.88 16.46 -10.26
C LEU A 210 -5.70 15.55 -9.88
N ILE A 211 -6.02 14.36 -9.36
CA ILE A 211 -5.03 13.38 -8.93
C ILE A 211 -4.25 12.91 -10.16
N SER A 212 -2.95 13.22 -10.19
CA SER A 212 -2.06 12.82 -11.28
C SER A 212 -1.44 11.44 -11.03
N SER A 213 -0.78 10.89 -12.05
CA SER A 213 -0.02 9.64 -11.92
C SER A 213 1.07 9.70 -10.84
N TRP A 214 1.43 10.88 -10.32
CA TRP A 214 2.35 11.01 -9.18
C TRP A 214 1.92 10.19 -7.95
N LYS A 215 0.62 9.91 -7.79
CA LYS A 215 0.11 8.99 -6.76
C LYS A 215 0.82 7.61 -6.80
N ALA A 216 1.18 7.11 -7.99
CA ALA A 216 1.91 5.86 -8.18
C ALA A 216 3.43 6.03 -7.97
N TYR A 217 3.98 7.19 -8.32
CA TYR A 217 5.40 7.49 -8.18
C TYR A 217 5.82 7.84 -6.75
N ALA A 218 4.93 8.40 -5.93
CA ALA A 218 5.25 8.85 -4.57
C ALA A 218 5.87 7.74 -3.68
N PRO A 219 5.32 6.52 -3.59
CA PRO A 219 5.96 5.46 -2.81
C PRO A 219 7.24 4.92 -3.46
N ALA A 220 7.29 4.85 -4.80
CA ALA A 220 8.49 4.47 -5.53
C ALA A 220 9.66 5.45 -5.27
N TRP A 221 9.35 6.75 -5.17
CA TRP A 221 10.30 7.78 -4.76
C TRP A 221 10.82 7.53 -3.35
N ALA A 222 9.94 7.23 -2.39
CA ALA A 222 10.33 6.96 -1.01
C ALA A 222 11.27 5.75 -0.91
N GLY A 223 11.00 4.67 -1.65
CA GLY A 223 11.88 3.52 -1.74
C GLY A 223 13.26 3.87 -2.32
N LYS A 224 13.30 4.63 -3.41
CA LYS A 224 14.55 5.13 -4.02
C LYS A 224 15.37 5.99 -3.07
N VAL A 225 14.74 6.94 -2.39
CA VAL A 225 15.38 7.81 -1.38
C VAL A 225 15.93 6.99 -0.20
N ALA A 226 15.21 5.97 0.26
CA ALA A 226 15.68 5.12 1.35
C ALA A 226 16.90 4.28 0.96
N ILE A 227 16.98 3.77 -0.28
CA ILE A 227 18.18 3.10 -0.80
C ILE A 227 19.39 4.04 -0.75
N GLU A 228 19.23 5.27 -1.23
CA GLU A 228 20.29 6.28 -1.23
C GLU A 228 20.69 6.70 0.20
N ALA A 229 19.73 6.79 1.13
CA ALA A 229 19.99 7.08 2.54
C ALA A 229 20.80 5.97 3.22
N VAL A 230 20.47 4.69 2.96
CA VAL A 230 21.22 3.54 3.48
C VAL A 230 22.64 3.50 2.90
N ASP A 231 22.81 3.66 1.58
CA ASP A 231 24.16 3.69 0.97
C ASP A 231 25.01 4.83 1.55
N ARG A 232 24.43 6.04 1.70
CA ARG A 232 25.14 7.17 2.32
C ARG A 232 25.54 6.87 3.76
N ALA A 233 24.62 6.34 4.59
CA ALA A 233 24.92 6.00 5.98
C ALA A 233 26.01 4.91 6.11
N MET A 234 25.98 3.88 5.25
CA MET A 234 27.02 2.84 5.19
C MET A 234 28.43 3.38 4.89
N ARG A 235 28.52 4.59 4.31
CA ARG A 235 29.79 5.30 4.05
C ARG A 235 30.25 6.16 5.22
N GLY A 236 29.58 6.09 6.37
CA GLY A 236 29.94 6.79 7.61
C GLY A 236 29.34 8.18 7.75
N GLU A 237 28.39 8.54 6.88
CA GLU A 237 27.75 9.85 6.91
C GLU A 237 26.54 9.89 7.85
N GLY A 238 26.39 10.99 8.59
CA GLY A 238 25.28 11.21 9.51
C GLY A 238 24.08 11.96 8.89
N ALA A 239 22.97 12.00 9.63
CA ALA A 239 21.70 12.62 9.26
C ALA A 239 21.21 13.63 10.34
N PRO A 240 20.23 14.49 10.02
CA PRO A 240 19.60 15.35 11.02
C PRO A 240 19.01 14.52 12.17
N SER A 241 19.30 14.93 13.41
CA SER A 241 18.89 14.17 14.60
C SER A 241 18.65 15.04 15.85
N PRO A 242 17.75 14.65 16.76
CA PRO A 242 16.74 13.59 16.61
C PRO A 242 15.68 13.96 15.56
N ILE A 243 15.37 13.04 14.64
CA ILE A 243 14.56 13.41 13.46
C ILE A 243 13.08 13.65 13.79
N TRP A 244 12.50 12.87 14.70
CA TRP A 244 11.11 13.07 15.14
C TRP A 244 11.03 14.12 16.24
N GLU A 245 11.87 13.95 17.26
CA GLU A 245 11.80 14.70 18.52
C GLU A 245 12.57 16.01 18.51
N GLY A 246 13.40 16.30 17.50
CA GLY A 246 14.22 17.51 17.47
C GLY A 246 13.38 18.78 17.61
N GLU A 247 14.00 19.83 18.14
CA GLU A 247 13.39 21.16 18.26
C GLU A 247 12.91 21.69 16.90
N ASP A 248 13.68 21.38 15.85
CA ASP A 248 13.32 21.60 14.44
C ASP A 248 12.95 20.30 13.70
N GLY A 249 12.52 19.29 14.44
CA GLY A 249 12.18 17.96 13.93
C GLY A 249 10.78 17.86 13.33
N VAL A 250 10.44 16.66 12.86
CA VAL A 250 9.17 16.37 12.18
C VAL A 250 7.95 16.67 13.06
N ILE A 251 7.99 16.32 14.35
CA ILE A 251 6.86 16.58 15.25
C ILE A 251 6.62 18.08 15.42
N ALA A 252 7.70 18.85 15.60
CA ALA A 252 7.61 20.28 15.92
C ALA A 252 6.99 21.11 14.79
N TRP A 253 7.33 20.80 13.53
CA TRP A 253 7.01 21.67 12.41
C TRP A 253 6.07 21.06 11.36
N LEU A 254 6.00 19.74 11.26
CA LEU A 254 5.22 19.07 10.21
C LEU A 254 3.98 18.36 10.76
N LEU A 255 3.94 18.07 12.06
CA LEU A 255 2.85 17.34 12.70
C LEU A 255 2.14 18.20 13.77
N GLY A 256 1.86 17.63 14.95
CA GLY A 256 1.04 18.26 16.00
C GLY A 256 1.74 19.34 16.82
N GLY A 257 3.00 19.64 16.54
CA GLY A 257 3.77 20.68 17.21
C GLY A 257 4.37 20.25 18.57
N PRO A 258 5.07 21.16 19.27
CA PRO A 258 5.90 20.82 20.43
C PRO A 258 5.17 20.19 21.63
N GLU A 259 3.87 20.45 21.77
CA GLU A 259 3.04 19.95 22.86
C GLU A 259 2.40 18.59 22.56
N LYS A 260 2.46 18.12 21.31
CA LYS A 260 1.86 16.85 20.91
C LYS A 260 2.74 15.68 21.34
N VAL A 261 2.08 14.67 21.88
CA VAL A 261 2.67 13.37 22.20
C VAL A 261 2.05 12.31 21.29
N TYR A 262 2.90 11.49 20.69
CA TYR A 262 2.52 10.31 19.93
C TYR A 262 2.92 9.05 20.70
N GLU A 263 2.15 7.99 20.55
CA GLU A 263 2.39 6.70 21.21
C GLU A 263 2.63 5.63 20.14
N VAL A 264 3.90 5.24 19.95
CA VAL A 264 4.31 4.31 18.90
C VAL A 264 4.61 2.94 19.50
N PRO A 265 3.82 1.90 19.19
CA PRO A 265 4.11 0.54 19.65
C PRO A 265 5.30 -0.04 18.87
N LEU A 266 6.26 -0.68 19.52
CA LEU A 266 7.33 -1.45 18.86
C LEU A 266 7.52 -2.80 19.57
N PRO A 267 7.99 -3.86 18.89
CA PRO A 267 8.38 -5.09 19.56
C PRO A 267 9.54 -4.84 20.53
N GLY A 268 9.55 -5.54 21.66
CA GLY A 268 10.68 -5.56 22.58
C GLY A 268 11.83 -6.45 22.08
N PRO A 269 13.00 -6.40 22.75
CA PRO A 269 14.14 -7.25 22.39
C PRO A 269 13.77 -8.74 22.39
N GLY A 270 14.06 -9.42 21.29
CA GLY A 270 13.75 -10.84 21.07
C GLY A 270 12.29 -11.15 20.75
N GLU A 271 11.41 -10.14 20.65
CA GLU A 271 10.03 -10.35 20.20
C GLU A 271 9.95 -10.44 18.67
N GLU A 272 9.09 -11.33 18.19
CA GLU A 272 8.89 -11.54 16.75
C GLU A 272 8.28 -10.32 16.06
N LYS A 273 8.71 -10.07 14.82
CA LYS A 273 8.20 -9.02 13.93
C LYS A 273 7.02 -9.55 13.11
N ARG A 274 5.81 -9.38 13.63
CA ARG A 274 4.58 -10.06 13.15
C ARG A 274 3.55 -9.11 12.51
N ALA A 275 3.80 -7.80 12.47
CA ALA A 275 2.78 -6.83 12.07
C ALA A 275 2.26 -7.02 10.63
N ILE A 276 3.02 -7.66 9.74
CA ILE A 276 2.56 -8.03 8.38
C ILE A 276 1.26 -8.85 8.38
N LEU A 277 1.00 -9.60 9.46
CA LEU A 277 -0.21 -10.40 9.63
C LEU A 277 -1.46 -9.52 9.82
N ASP A 278 -1.28 -8.26 10.22
CA ASP A 278 -2.36 -7.30 10.43
C ASP A 278 -2.69 -6.50 9.16
N SER A 279 -1.82 -6.48 8.14
CA SER A 279 -2.15 -5.89 6.84
C SER A 279 -3.05 -6.82 6.04
N TYR A 280 -3.72 -6.30 5.01
CA TYR A 280 -4.60 -7.11 4.18
C TYR A 280 -4.52 -6.76 2.71
N THR A 281 -4.62 -7.78 1.87
CA THR A 281 -4.61 -7.59 0.42
C THR A 281 -6.02 -7.22 -0.01
N LYS A 282 -6.13 -6.20 -0.86
CA LYS A 282 -7.39 -5.86 -1.50
C LYS A 282 -7.80 -6.98 -2.44
N GLU A 283 -9.03 -7.45 -2.28
CA GLU A 283 -9.65 -8.40 -3.21
C GLU A 283 -10.12 -7.67 -4.47
N HIS A 284 -10.56 -6.43 -4.30
CA HIS A 284 -11.12 -5.60 -5.36
C HIS A 284 -10.19 -4.45 -5.68
N SER A 285 -10.04 -4.09 -6.97
CA SER A 285 -9.34 -2.85 -7.35
C SER A 285 -10.21 -1.70 -6.92
N ALA A 286 -10.09 -1.23 -5.70
CA ALA A 286 -10.88 -0.11 -5.22
C ALA A 286 -10.12 0.57 -4.09
N GLU A 287 -10.48 1.81 -3.80
CA GLU A 287 -10.11 2.44 -2.54
C GLU A 287 -10.49 1.50 -1.36
N TYR A 288 -9.64 1.45 -0.33
CA TYR A 288 -9.77 0.45 0.75
C TYR A 288 -11.08 0.53 1.56
N GLN A 289 -11.63 1.71 1.79
CA GLN A 289 -12.95 1.93 2.42
C GLN A 289 -14.08 1.36 1.56
N SER A 290 -13.84 1.07 0.28
CA SER A 290 -14.82 0.48 -0.62
C SER A 290 -14.83 -1.04 -0.64
N GLN A 291 -13.85 -1.72 -0.02
CA GLN A 291 -13.78 -3.18 -0.04
C GLN A 291 -15.04 -3.82 0.58
N ALA A 292 -15.39 -3.42 1.81
CA ALA A 292 -16.60 -3.91 2.49
C ALA A 292 -17.90 -3.44 1.79
N PRO A 293 -18.04 -2.18 1.31
CA PRO A 293 -19.16 -1.79 0.46
C PRO A 293 -19.36 -2.66 -0.79
N ILE A 294 -18.30 -3.09 -1.48
CA ILE A 294 -18.41 -4.00 -2.64
C ILE A 294 -18.98 -5.35 -2.21
N ASP A 295 -18.44 -5.96 -1.15
CA ASP A 295 -18.91 -7.26 -0.65
C ASP A 295 -20.37 -7.16 -0.17
N LEU A 296 -20.73 -6.06 0.50
CA LEU A 296 -22.10 -5.77 0.93
C LEU A 296 -23.06 -5.60 -0.24
N ALA A 297 -22.67 -4.86 -1.28
CA ALA A 297 -23.47 -4.68 -2.49
C ALA A 297 -23.75 -6.02 -3.19
N ARG A 298 -22.72 -6.86 -3.33
CA ARG A 298 -22.84 -8.21 -3.92
C ARG A 298 -23.80 -9.08 -3.11
N ARG A 299 -23.73 -9.03 -1.77
CA ARG A 299 -24.65 -9.76 -0.88
C ARG A 299 -26.09 -9.25 -0.95
N LEU A 300 -26.27 -7.94 -1.10
CA LEU A 300 -27.60 -7.31 -1.19
C LEU A 300 -28.30 -7.57 -2.51
N ARG A 301 -27.56 -7.81 -3.59
CA ARG A 301 -28.09 -8.04 -4.94
C ARG A 301 -29.21 -9.08 -4.95
N ASP A 302 -28.97 -10.25 -4.35
CA ASP A 302 -29.94 -11.34 -4.34
C ASP A 302 -31.16 -11.06 -3.45
N ARG A 303 -31.00 -10.21 -2.43
CA ARG A 303 -32.09 -9.80 -1.53
C ARG A 303 -33.01 -8.74 -2.14
N ILE A 304 -32.47 -7.88 -3.01
CA ILE A 304 -33.24 -6.81 -3.67
C ILE A 304 -33.94 -7.34 -4.91
N GLY A 305 -33.28 -8.19 -5.69
CA GLY A 305 -33.83 -8.71 -6.96
C GLY A 305 -33.84 -7.63 -8.04
N ASP A 306 -35.01 -7.08 -8.38
CA ASP A 306 -35.15 -6.06 -9.42
C ASP A 306 -34.64 -4.69 -8.93
N LEU A 307 -33.42 -4.34 -9.33
CA LEU A 307 -32.75 -3.09 -8.97
C LEU A 307 -33.50 -1.84 -9.46
N SER A 308 -34.36 -1.97 -10.49
CA SER A 308 -35.18 -0.85 -10.96
C SER A 308 -36.22 -0.41 -9.93
N GLN A 309 -36.51 -1.25 -8.92
CA GLN A 309 -37.38 -0.90 -7.80
C GLN A 309 -36.70 -0.03 -6.73
N ILE A 310 -35.37 0.18 -6.80
CA ILE A 310 -34.68 1.03 -5.83
C ILE A 310 -35.13 2.48 -6.00
N ALA A 311 -35.61 3.07 -4.91
CA ALA A 311 -35.90 4.49 -4.79
C ALA A 311 -34.70 5.25 -4.24
N THR A 312 -34.09 4.77 -3.14
CA THR A 312 -32.88 5.36 -2.54
C THR A 312 -32.00 4.30 -1.90
N VAL A 313 -30.71 4.62 -1.78
CA VAL A 313 -29.74 3.88 -0.95
C VAL A 313 -28.99 4.88 -0.08
N VAL A 314 -28.96 4.63 1.23
CA VAL A 314 -28.17 5.42 2.18
C VAL A 314 -27.15 4.52 2.85
N LEU A 315 -25.87 4.86 2.69
CA LEU A 315 -24.75 4.18 3.35
C LEU A 315 -24.35 4.95 4.61
N HIS A 316 -24.63 4.36 5.77
CA HIS A 316 -24.15 4.84 7.07
C HIS A 316 -22.72 4.34 7.29
N THR A 317 -21.77 5.24 7.41
CA THR A 317 -20.33 4.91 7.43
C THR A 317 -19.54 5.89 8.29
N SER A 318 -18.23 5.68 8.42
CA SER A 318 -17.35 6.55 9.19
C SER A 318 -17.22 7.94 8.57
N HIS A 319 -16.81 8.93 9.38
CA HIS A 319 -16.43 10.27 8.92
C HIS A 319 -15.46 10.16 7.74
N HIS A 320 -14.43 9.33 7.88
CA HIS A 320 -13.38 9.18 6.87
C HIS A 320 -13.96 8.74 5.51
N THR A 321 -14.75 7.66 5.48
CA THR A 321 -15.39 7.19 4.25
C THR A 321 -16.32 8.26 3.68
N HIS A 322 -17.15 8.89 4.52
CA HIS A 322 -18.10 9.94 4.12
C HIS A 322 -17.41 11.14 3.45
N VAL A 323 -16.31 11.63 4.02
CA VAL A 323 -15.62 12.84 3.51
C VAL A 323 -14.55 12.56 2.45
N VAL A 324 -14.00 11.33 2.39
CA VAL A 324 -12.93 10.99 1.44
C VAL A 324 -13.46 10.39 0.16
N ILE A 325 -14.41 9.44 0.21
CA ILE A 325 -14.94 8.74 -0.99
C ILE A 325 -16.47 8.82 -1.13
N GLY A 326 -17.16 9.32 -0.11
CA GLY A 326 -18.61 9.50 -0.07
C GLY A 326 -19.10 10.87 -0.55
N THR A 327 -20.40 11.10 -0.40
CA THR A 327 -21.09 12.36 -0.71
C THR A 327 -20.57 13.54 0.11
N GLY A 328 -20.05 13.30 1.32
CA GLY A 328 -19.47 14.33 2.18
C GLY A 328 -18.19 14.97 1.62
N SER A 329 -17.58 14.35 0.60
CA SER A 329 -16.45 14.97 -0.11
C SER A 329 -16.83 16.22 -0.90
N ASN A 330 -18.11 16.41 -1.21
CA ASN A 330 -18.63 17.51 -2.04
C ASN A 330 -17.92 17.65 -3.40
N ASP A 331 -17.46 16.52 -3.95
CA ASP A 331 -16.75 16.44 -5.21
C ASP A 331 -17.73 15.97 -6.31
N PRO A 332 -18.21 16.87 -7.20
CA PRO A 332 -19.19 16.51 -8.22
C PRO A 332 -18.63 15.53 -9.25
N GLN A 333 -17.31 15.49 -9.46
CA GLN A 333 -16.67 14.53 -10.37
C GLN A 333 -16.88 13.07 -9.93
N LYS A 334 -17.26 12.82 -8.67
CA LYS A 334 -17.63 11.48 -8.18
C LYS A 334 -19.04 11.04 -8.54
N PHE A 335 -19.75 11.84 -9.33
CA PHE A 335 -21.03 11.51 -9.96
C PHE A 335 -20.96 11.64 -11.50
N ASP A 336 -19.75 11.84 -12.03
CA ASP A 336 -19.52 12.11 -13.45
C ASP A 336 -19.09 10.81 -14.17
N PRO A 337 -19.87 10.30 -15.13
CA PRO A 337 -19.50 9.11 -15.90
C PRO A 337 -18.26 9.30 -16.80
N ASP A 338 -17.86 10.55 -17.07
CA ASP A 338 -16.64 10.91 -17.81
C ASP A 338 -15.41 11.05 -16.89
N ALA A 339 -15.57 10.85 -15.58
CA ALA A 339 -14.47 10.93 -14.63
C ALA A 339 -13.39 9.87 -14.89
N SER A 340 -12.14 10.19 -14.52
CA SER A 340 -11.05 9.22 -14.66
C SER A 340 -11.27 7.99 -13.78
N ARG A 341 -10.59 6.88 -14.13
CA ARG A 341 -10.57 5.67 -13.29
C ARG A 341 -10.23 6.01 -11.84
N GLU A 342 -9.23 6.86 -11.63
CA GLU A 342 -8.74 7.25 -10.30
C GLU A 342 -9.82 7.98 -9.49
N THR A 343 -10.70 8.74 -10.14
CA THR A 343 -11.86 9.38 -9.49
C THR A 343 -12.97 8.36 -9.20
N LEU A 344 -13.31 7.50 -10.16
CA LEU A 344 -14.33 6.46 -9.98
C LEU A 344 -13.93 5.44 -8.90
N ASP A 345 -12.63 5.14 -8.79
CA ASP A 345 -12.00 4.35 -7.73
C ASP A 345 -12.21 4.96 -6.33
N HIS A 346 -12.51 6.26 -6.24
CA HIS A 346 -12.77 7.01 -5.00
C HIS A 346 -14.21 7.53 -4.91
N SER A 347 -15.16 6.89 -5.62
CA SER A 347 -16.60 7.16 -5.56
C SER A 347 -17.33 5.94 -5.01
N VAL A 348 -17.60 5.91 -3.69
CA VAL A 348 -18.29 4.75 -3.08
C VAL A 348 -19.71 4.58 -3.65
N MET A 349 -20.33 5.66 -4.12
CA MET A 349 -21.63 5.61 -4.77
C MET A 349 -21.57 4.85 -6.10
N TYR A 350 -20.59 5.17 -6.96
CA TYR A 350 -20.35 4.44 -8.21
C TYR A 350 -20.01 2.98 -7.93
N ILE A 351 -19.09 2.77 -6.99
CA ILE A 351 -18.58 1.45 -6.65
C ILE A 351 -19.71 0.54 -6.16
N PHE A 352 -20.54 1.05 -5.25
CA PHE A 352 -21.67 0.30 -4.73
C PHE A 352 -22.72 0.02 -5.83
N ALA A 353 -23.00 0.97 -6.73
CA ALA A 353 -23.93 0.77 -7.85
C ALA A 353 -23.47 -0.35 -8.78
N VAL A 354 -22.23 -0.28 -9.27
CA VAL A 354 -21.69 -1.25 -10.22
C VAL A 354 -21.54 -2.64 -9.58
N ALA A 355 -21.07 -2.71 -8.33
CA ALA A 355 -20.98 -3.98 -7.60
C ALA A 355 -22.36 -4.62 -7.38
N LEU A 356 -23.39 -3.80 -7.13
CA LEU A 356 -24.77 -4.26 -6.95
C LEU A 356 -25.36 -4.79 -8.27
N GLU A 357 -25.13 -4.10 -9.38
CA GLU A 357 -25.64 -4.50 -10.70
C GLU A 357 -24.94 -5.77 -11.22
N ASP A 358 -23.60 -5.75 -11.25
CA ASP A 358 -22.80 -6.79 -11.90
C ASP A 358 -22.54 -8.00 -10.99
N GLY A 359 -22.74 -7.87 -9.67
CA GLY A 359 -22.42 -8.92 -8.69
C GLY A 359 -20.92 -9.27 -8.60
N THR A 360 -20.07 -8.53 -9.32
CA THR A 360 -18.63 -8.72 -9.42
C THR A 360 -17.93 -7.37 -9.53
N TRP A 361 -16.63 -7.35 -9.26
CA TRP A 361 -15.79 -6.15 -9.41
C TRP A 361 -14.49 -6.50 -10.13
N HIS A 362 -14.15 -5.76 -11.17
CA HIS A 362 -12.98 -6.02 -12.01
C HIS A 362 -12.14 -4.76 -12.23
N HIS A 363 -10.81 -4.88 -12.15
CA HIS A 363 -9.86 -3.75 -12.16
C HIS A 363 -9.89 -2.85 -13.40
N GLU A 364 -10.33 -3.38 -14.54
CA GLU A 364 -10.56 -2.63 -15.79
C GLU A 364 -12.04 -2.50 -16.16
N ARG A 365 -12.71 -3.63 -16.42
CA ARG A 365 -14.10 -3.66 -16.90
C ARG A 365 -15.10 -2.88 -16.03
N SER A 366 -14.91 -2.82 -14.71
CA SER A 366 -15.78 -2.02 -13.83
C SER A 366 -15.58 -0.51 -13.97
N TYR A 367 -14.57 -0.07 -14.69
CA TYR A 367 -14.26 1.34 -14.95
C TYR A 367 -14.32 1.71 -16.44
N ALA A 368 -14.65 0.77 -17.32
CA ALA A 368 -14.72 1.03 -18.75
C ALA A 368 -15.75 2.12 -19.06
N PRO A 369 -15.48 3.06 -19.99
CA PRO A 369 -16.43 4.11 -20.34
C PRO A 369 -17.82 3.56 -20.67
N GLU A 370 -17.91 2.48 -21.44
CA GLU A 370 -19.18 1.84 -21.82
C GLU A 370 -19.94 1.29 -20.61
N ARG A 371 -19.23 0.92 -19.53
CA ARG A 371 -19.82 0.44 -18.28
C ARG A 371 -20.33 1.60 -17.43
N ALA A 372 -19.55 2.66 -17.29
CA ALA A 372 -19.91 3.85 -16.51
C ALA A 372 -21.08 4.63 -17.13
N HIS A 373 -21.21 4.57 -18.47
CA HIS A 373 -22.24 5.28 -19.23
C HIS A 373 -23.59 4.56 -19.36
N ARG A 374 -23.77 3.41 -18.70
CA ARG A 374 -25.06 2.70 -18.72
C ARG A 374 -26.15 3.59 -18.05
N PRO A 375 -27.29 3.86 -18.72
CA PRO A 375 -28.33 4.73 -18.17
C PRO A 375 -28.85 4.27 -16.80
N GLU A 376 -29.04 2.96 -16.63
CA GLU A 376 -29.48 2.35 -15.38
C GLU A 376 -28.48 2.56 -14.24
N THR A 377 -27.18 2.51 -14.54
CA THR A 377 -26.11 2.74 -13.57
C THR A 377 -26.07 4.18 -13.13
N ILE A 378 -26.17 5.12 -14.07
CA ILE A 378 -26.21 6.55 -13.74
C ILE A 378 -27.44 6.85 -12.88
N GLU A 379 -28.60 6.25 -13.20
CA GLU A 379 -29.81 6.40 -12.39
C GLU A 379 -29.61 5.86 -10.96
N LEU A 380 -29.08 4.63 -10.82
CA LEU A 380 -28.83 4.02 -9.51
C LEU A 380 -27.77 4.77 -8.70
N TRP A 381 -26.67 5.16 -9.35
CA TRP A 381 -25.57 5.93 -8.77
C TRP A 381 -26.08 7.21 -8.12
N ASN A 382 -26.96 7.95 -8.80
CA ASN A 382 -27.57 9.18 -8.28
C ASN A 382 -28.59 8.95 -7.14
N LYS A 383 -29.00 7.71 -6.89
CA LYS A 383 -29.85 7.33 -5.74
C LYS A 383 -29.05 6.91 -4.52
N ILE A 384 -27.73 6.73 -4.64
CA ILE A 384 -26.85 6.31 -3.55
C ILE A 384 -26.24 7.55 -2.89
N SER A 385 -26.36 7.60 -1.56
CA SER A 385 -25.77 8.65 -0.74
C SER A 385 -25.05 8.05 0.46
N THR A 386 -24.17 8.83 1.07
CA THR A 386 -23.50 8.45 2.33
C THR A 386 -23.86 9.43 3.44
N VAL A 387 -23.91 8.94 4.67
CA VAL A 387 -24.02 9.77 5.87
C VAL A 387 -22.98 9.30 6.89
N GLU A 388 -22.39 10.25 7.60
CA GLU A 388 -21.57 9.92 8.76
C GLU A 388 -22.46 9.36 9.88
N ASP A 389 -22.04 8.22 10.43
CA ASP A 389 -22.57 7.66 11.65
C ASP A 389 -21.47 7.68 12.74
N PRO A 390 -21.68 8.38 13.87
CA PRO A 390 -20.68 8.51 14.92
C PRO A 390 -20.16 7.17 15.46
N GLU A 391 -20.99 6.14 15.47
CA GLU A 391 -20.58 4.82 15.94
C GLU A 391 -19.62 4.15 14.94
N TRP A 392 -19.87 4.29 13.64
CA TRP A 392 -18.94 3.83 12.61
C TRP A 392 -17.62 4.62 12.65
N THR A 393 -17.66 5.93 12.92
CA THR A 393 -16.44 6.73 13.13
C THR A 393 -15.64 6.25 14.34
N ARG A 394 -16.31 5.99 15.47
CA ARG A 394 -15.66 5.48 16.69
C ARG A 394 -14.97 4.13 16.42
N ARG A 395 -15.68 3.20 15.78
CA ARG A 395 -15.18 1.86 15.43
C ARG A 395 -14.02 1.91 14.41
N TYR A 396 -14.05 2.85 13.47
CA TYR A 396 -12.96 3.06 12.51
C TYR A 396 -11.63 3.38 13.19
N HIS A 397 -11.66 4.11 14.31
CA HIS A 397 -10.47 4.47 15.08
C HIS A 397 -10.14 3.49 16.22
N SER A 398 -10.90 2.40 16.36
CA SER A 398 -10.67 1.44 17.43
C SER A 398 -9.37 0.67 17.22
N SER A 399 -8.57 0.53 18.27
CA SER A 399 -7.41 -0.36 18.28
C SER A 399 -7.79 -1.81 18.60
N ASN A 400 -8.99 -2.04 19.16
CA ASN A 400 -9.49 -3.38 19.48
C ASN A 400 -9.96 -4.10 18.19
N PRO A 401 -9.35 -5.24 17.81
CA PRO A 401 -9.75 -6.02 16.64
C PRO A 401 -11.24 -6.36 16.57
N ASP A 402 -11.87 -6.66 17.71
CA ASP A 402 -13.29 -7.06 17.77
C ASP A 402 -14.26 -5.90 17.51
N ASP A 403 -13.76 -4.67 17.61
CA ASP A 403 -14.56 -3.44 17.51
C ASP A 403 -14.28 -2.67 16.22
N LYS A 404 -13.14 -2.95 15.54
CA LYS A 404 -12.75 -2.33 14.28
C LYS A 404 -13.84 -2.47 13.21
N ALA A 405 -14.09 -1.38 12.49
CA ALA A 405 -14.98 -1.38 11.34
C ALA A 405 -14.52 -0.37 10.28
N PHE A 406 -14.43 -0.84 9.04
CA PHE A 406 -14.03 -0.05 7.87
C PHE A 406 -15.11 -0.03 6.77
N GLY A 407 -16.24 -0.70 6.98
CA GLY A 407 -17.34 -0.78 6.02
C GLY A 407 -18.49 0.18 6.28
N CYS A 408 -19.71 -0.31 6.07
CA CYS A 408 -20.92 0.50 6.21
C CYS A 408 -22.15 -0.36 6.51
N LYS A 409 -23.21 0.33 6.92
CA LYS A 409 -24.59 -0.17 6.89
C LYS A 409 -25.32 0.45 5.71
N ALA A 410 -25.92 -0.38 4.87
CA ALA A 410 -26.72 0.05 3.74
C ALA A 410 -28.22 -0.03 4.08
N VAL A 411 -28.93 1.07 3.83
CA VAL A 411 -30.39 1.18 3.95
C VAL A 411 -30.95 1.43 2.56
N VAL A 412 -31.57 0.41 1.97
CA VAL A 412 -32.15 0.44 0.62
C VAL A 412 -33.66 0.61 0.74
N THR A 413 -34.20 1.69 0.20
CA THR A 413 -35.66 1.93 0.16
C THR A 413 -36.15 1.64 -1.25
N LEU A 414 -37.14 0.76 -1.38
CA LEU A 414 -37.80 0.43 -2.64
C LEU A 414 -38.96 1.39 -2.95
N LYS A 415 -39.36 1.47 -4.22
CA LYS A 415 -40.46 2.33 -4.71
C LYS A 415 -41.82 2.02 -4.06
N ASN A 416 -42.01 0.80 -3.56
CA ASN A 416 -43.21 0.38 -2.82
C ASN A 416 -43.17 0.77 -1.32
N GLY A 417 -42.08 1.38 -0.84
CA GLY A 417 -41.85 1.76 0.55
C GLY A 417 -41.20 0.69 1.43
N GLU A 418 -40.94 -0.50 0.90
CA GLU A 418 -40.17 -1.54 1.61
C GLU A 418 -38.73 -1.09 1.85
N VAL A 419 -38.19 -1.42 3.03
CA VAL A 419 -36.82 -1.09 3.42
C VAL A 419 -36.02 -2.36 3.65
N ILE A 420 -34.97 -2.55 2.87
CA ILE A 420 -34.00 -3.62 3.02
C ILE A 420 -32.75 -3.04 3.68
N THR A 421 -32.36 -3.61 4.82
CA THR A 421 -31.17 -3.20 5.56
C THR A 421 -30.18 -4.35 5.69
N ASP A 422 -28.90 -4.03 5.56
CA ASP A 422 -27.79 -4.94 5.81
C ASP A 422 -26.52 -4.13 6.17
N GLU A 423 -25.56 -4.77 6.82
CA GLU A 423 -24.29 -4.13 7.19
C GLU A 423 -23.10 -5.08 7.11
N LEU A 424 -21.94 -4.52 6.79
CA LEU A 424 -20.68 -5.27 6.81
C LEU A 424 -19.60 -4.39 7.43
N ALA A 425 -19.08 -4.81 8.58
CA ALA A 425 -18.08 -4.05 9.32
C ALA A 425 -16.70 -4.10 8.67
N ILE A 426 -16.31 -5.26 8.14
CA ILE A 426 -14.97 -5.56 7.65
C ILE A 426 -15.12 -6.35 6.34
N ALA A 427 -14.28 -6.05 5.34
CA ALA A 427 -14.31 -6.73 4.05
C ALA A 427 -14.00 -8.22 4.20
N ASP A 428 -14.54 -9.06 3.32
CA ASP A 428 -14.45 -10.51 3.48
C ASP A 428 -12.99 -10.99 3.49
N ALA A 429 -12.14 -10.44 2.62
CA ALA A 429 -10.73 -10.78 2.47
C ALA A 429 -9.80 -10.31 3.60
N HIS A 430 -10.29 -9.43 4.50
CA HIS A 430 -9.50 -8.91 5.61
C HIS A 430 -9.11 -10.04 6.59
N PRO A 431 -7.98 -9.96 7.33
CA PRO A 431 -7.62 -10.91 8.40
C PRO A 431 -8.70 -11.12 9.47
N LEU A 432 -9.55 -10.11 9.66
CA LEU A 432 -10.70 -10.10 10.58
C LEU A 432 -12.05 -10.30 9.85
N GLY A 433 -12.01 -10.58 8.55
CA GLY A 433 -13.18 -10.76 7.69
C GLY A 433 -13.70 -12.19 7.70
N ALA A 434 -14.79 -12.44 6.95
CA ALA A 434 -15.42 -13.75 6.87
C ALA A 434 -14.60 -14.78 6.07
N ARG A 435 -13.74 -14.32 5.16
CA ARG A 435 -12.87 -15.16 4.31
C ARG A 435 -11.47 -14.53 4.20
N PRO A 436 -10.66 -14.54 5.27
CA PRO A 436 -9.30 -14.04 5.22
C PRO A 436 -8.51 -14.68 4.06
N PHE A 437 -7.78 -13.86 3.31
CA PHE A 437 -7.01 -14.34 2.17
C PHE A 437 -5.94 -15.35 2.60
N ALA A 438 -5.96 -16.54 1.98
CA ALA A 438 -4.95 -17.58 2.12
C ALA A 438 -4.13 -17.73 0.83
N ARG A 439 -3.04 -18.52 0.85
CA ARG A 439 -2.10 -18.70 -0.27
C ARG A 439 -2.81 -18.92 -1.61
N ASP A 440 -3.81 -19.80 -1.66
CA ASP A 440 -4.55 -20.11 -2.88
C ASP A 440 -5.25 -18.89 -3.48
N ASN A 441 -5.70 -17.95 -2.65
CA ASN A 441 -6.29 -16.70 -3.11
C ASN A 441 -5.24 -15.78 -3.75
N TYR A 442 -4.03 -15.71 -3.19
CA TYR A 442 -2.91 -14.95 -3.77
C TYR A 442 -2.45 -15.56 -5.10
N VAL A 443 -2.35 -16.89 -5.16
CA VAL A 443 -2.02 -17.63 -6.39
C VAL A 443 -3.07 -17.36 -7.45
N ASN A 444 -4.36 -17.52 -7.12
CA ASN A 444 -5.46 -17.24 -8.03
C ASN A 444 -5.45 -15.78 -8.52
N LYS A 445 -5.21 -14.83 -7.62
CA LYS A 445 -5.09 -13.41 -7.99
C LYS A 445 -3.95 -13.17 -8.96
N PHE A 446 -2.78 -13.78 -8.75
CA PHE A 446 -1.66 -13.72 -9.69
C PHE A 446 -2.03 -14.31 -11.04
N THR A 447 -2.58 -15.52 -11.08
CA THR A 447 -2.99 -16.17 -12.34
C THR A 447 -4.00 -15.34 -13.11
N VAL A 448 -5.02 -14.80 -12.43
CA VAL A 448 -6.06 -13.97 -13.07
C VAL A 448 -5.50 -12.64 -13.58
N LEU A 449 -4.64 -11.96 -12.81
CA LEU A 449 -4.11 -10.65 -13.19
C LEU A 449 -2.95 -10.73 -14.20
N SER A 450 -2.35 -11.91 -14.36
CA SER A 450 -1.29 -12.15 -15.34
C SER A 450 -1.75 -12.89 -16.60
N ASP A 451 -3.04 -13.29 -16.65
CA ASP A 451 -3.62 -13.94 -17.82
C ASP A 451 -3.51 -13.05 -19.07
N GLY A 452 -2.99 -13.62 -20.16
CA GLY A 452 -2.69 -12.88 -21.39
C GLY A 452 -1.57 -11.83 -21.29
N VAL A 453 -0.88 -11.73 -20.14
CA VAL A 453 0.26 -10.84 -19.91
C VAL A 453 1.57 -11.63 -19.77
N ILE A 454 1.54 -12.69 -18.95
CA ILE A 454 2.67 -13.60 -18.71
C ILE A 454 2.28 -14.98 -19.23
N GLU A 455 3.16 -15.63 -19.98
CA GLU A 455 2.94 -16.98 -20.49
C GLU A 455 2.68 -17.98 -19.36
N PRO A 456 1.75 -18.95 -19.50
CA PRO A 456 1.39 -19.87 -18.42
C PRO A 456 2.59 -20.62 -17.80
N GLN A 457 3.56 -21.03 -18.63
CA GLN A 457 4.77 -21.69 -18.13
C GLN A 457 5.62 -20.76 -17.27
N GLU A 458 5.68 -19.47 -17.60
CA GLU A 458 6.40 -18.46 -16.83
C GLU A 458 5.66 -18.09 -15.55
N GLN A 459 4.32 -18.10 -15.57
CA GLN A 459 3.51 -17.96 -14.36
C GLN A 459 3.82 -19.09 -13.36
N GLU A 460 3.82 -20.34 -13.81
CA GLU A 460 4.16 -21.51 -12.99
C GLU A 460 5.59 -21.44 -12.45
N ARG A 461 6.56 -21.03 -13.29
CA ARG A 461 7.95 -20.83 -12.87
C ARG A 461 8.04 -19.80 -11.75
N PHE A 462 7.47 -18.61 -11.94
CA PHE A 462 7.46 -17.56 -10.94
C PHE A 462 6.82 -18.02 -9.64
N LEU A 463 5.64 -18.65 -9.71
CA LEU A 463 4.94 -19.16 -8.52
C LEU A 463 5.78 -20.21 -7.78
N SER A 464 6.48 -21.09 -8.49
CA SER A 464 7.39 -22.06 -7.86
C SER A 464 8.54 -21.36 -7.12
N VAL A 465 9.16 -20.35 -7.74
CA VAL A 465 10.27 -19.58 -7.16
C VAL A 465 9.80 -18.77 -5.96
N ALA A 466 8.71 -18.02 -6.09
CA ALA A 466 8.17 -17.19 -5.02
C ALA A 466 7.75 -18.03 -3.81
N GLN A 467 7.12 -19.19 -4.02
CA GLN A 467 6.76 -20.09 -2.93
C GLN A 467 7.98 -20.74 -2.26
N GLY A 468 9.08 -20.88 -2.99
CA GLY A 468 10.37 -21.33 -2.48
C GLY A 468 11.28 -20.23 -1.93
N LEU A 469 10.78 -18.98 -1.77
CA LEU A 469 11.58 -17.79 -1.46
C LEU A 469 12.56 -18.00 -0.31
N ALA A 470 12.12 -18.58 0.81
CA ALA A 470 12.96 -18.78 1.99
C ALA A 470 14.23 -19.61 1.72
N ASN A 471 14.18 -20.48 0.70
CA ASN A 471 15.27 -21.38 0.33
C ASN A 471 16.11 -20.87 -0.85
N LEU A 472 15.80 -19.71 -1.43
CA LEU A 472 16.58 -19.15 -2.52
C LEU A 472 17.99 -18.78 -2.03
N LYS A 473 18.98 -19.28 -2.77
CA LYS A 473 20.39 -19.04 -2.47
C LYS A 473 20.79 -17.60 -2.83
N PRO A 474 21.86 -17.08 -2.21
CA PRO A 474 22.51 -15.85 -2.65
C PRO A 474 22.72 -15.83 -4.17
N GLY A 475 22.29 -14.75 -4.83
CA GLY A 475 22.37 -14.56 -6.28
C GLY A 475 21.22 -15.15 -7.12
N SER A 476 20.27 -15.86 -6.51
CA SER A 476 19.10 -16.43 -7.23
C SER A 476 17.86 -15.53 -7.23
N LEU A 477 17.88 -14.37 -6.55
CA LEU A 477 16.70 -13.49 -6.43
C LEU A 477 16.27 -12.84 -7.75
N SER A 478 17.08 -12.89 -8.81
CA SER A 478 16.66 -12.47 -10.15
C SER A 478 15.51 -13.30 -10.69
N GLU A 479 15.35 -14.55 -10.21
CA GLU A 479 14.27 -15.44 -10.62
C GLU A 479 12.89 -14.96 -10.11
N LEU A 480 12.83 -14.00 -9.17
CA LEU A 480 11.59 -13.34 -8.75
C LEU A 480 11.03 -12.36 -9.78
N ASN A 481 11.74 -12.11 -10.88
CA ASN A 481 11.22 -11.33 -11.99
C ASN A 481 10.52 -12.26 -13.00
N PRO A 482 9.18 -12.27 -13.09
CA PRO A 482 8.51 -12.91 -14.21
C PRO A 482 8.69 -12.08 -15.48
N LEU A 483 8.94 -12.74 -16.61
CA LEU A 483 9.02 -12.07 -17.92
C LEU A 483 7.63 -11.90 -18.54
N VAL A 484 7.38 -10.73 -19.13
CA VAL A 484 6.14 -10.41 -19.84
C VAL A 484 6.35 -10.67 -21.33
N ASP A 485 5.30 -11.14 -22.01
CA ASP A 485 5.34 -11.35 -23.46
C ASP A 485 5.66 -10.03 -24.18
N ALA A 486 6.64 -10.08 -25.08
CA ALA A 486 7.03 -8.94 -25.91
C ALA A 486 5.84 -8.36 -26.69
N VAL A 487 4.92 -9.21 -27.18
CA VAL A 487 3.71 -8.78 -27.90
C VAL A 487 2.78 -7.96 -27.01
N VAL A 488 2.79 -8.21 -25.70
CA VAL A 488 2.03 -7.42 -24.72
C VAL A 488 2.74 -6.08 -24.48
N LEU A 489 4.07 -6.11 -24.32
CA LEU A 489 4.87 -4.90 -24.14
C LEU A 489 4.82 -3.95 -25.34
N ASP A 490 4.70 -4.47 -26.56
CA ASP A 490 4.54 -3.69 -27.80
C ASP A 490 3.24 -2.88 -27.85
N LYS A 491 2.24 -3.24 -27.02
CA LYS A 491 0.98 -2.49 -26.86
C LYS A 491 1.11 -1.34 -25.86
N ALA A 492 2.23 -1.23 -25.15
CA ALA A 492 2.45 -0.17 -24.18
C ALA A 492 2.45 1.22 -24.87
N PRO A 493 1.92 2.27 -24.23
CA PRO A 493 1.86 3.60 -24.80
C PRO A 493 3.23 4.13 -25.21
N THR A 494 3.32 4.72 -26.40
CA THR A 494 4.51 5.49 -26.78
C THR A 494 4.69 6.67 -25.82
N THR A 495 5.92 6.87 -25.35
CA THR A 495 6.28 8.03 -24.52
C THR A 495 7.35 8.85 -25.24
N PRO A 496 7.39 10.18 -25.04
CA PRO A 496 8.52 10.99 -25.48
C PRO A 496 9.83 10.54 -24.81
N ASP A 497 10.97 10.90 -25.41
CA ASP A 497 12.29 10.68 -24.82
C ASP A 497 12.54 11.60 -23.62
N GLY A 498 13.32 11.10 -22.66
CA GLY A 498 13.78 11.86 -21.49
C GLY A 498 15.16 12.47 -21.68
N ILE A 499 15.71 13.03 -20.61
CA ILE A 499 17.05 13.64 -20.60
C ILE A 499 18.20 12.61 -20.56
N PHE A 500 17.90 11.36 -20.22
CA PHE A 500 18.84 10.23 -20.24
C PHE A 500 18.40 9.29 -21.37
N GLN A 501 19.32 8.97 -22.28
CA GLN A 501 19.11 8.11 -23.45
C GLN A 501 20.00 6.88 -23.38
#